data_AF-A0A1S3GW34-F1
#
_entry.id   AF-A0A1S3GW34-F1
#
_cell.length_a   1.000
_cell.length_b   1.000
_cell.length_c   1.000
_cell.angle_alpha   90.00
_cell.angle_beta   90.00
_cell.angle_gamma   90.00
#
_symmetry.space_group_name_H-M   'P 1'
#
loop_
_entity.id
_entity.type
_entity.pdbx_description
1 polymer ?
#
loop_
_entity_poly.entity_id
_entity_poly.type
_entity_poly.pdbx_seq_one_letter_code
_entity_poly.pdbx_strand_id
1 'polypeptide(L)'
;TALYCSAPSFLDLRAAFDIVCDHIGRDWRRLARQLKVSDTRIDGIEERYPRSLMERVRESLRIWKDAEREKATVERLVEALRACQMNLVADLVEEEQQARASRRESEAVSSMSWD
;
A
#
# COMPACT_ATOMS: atom_id res chain seq x y z
N THR A 1 -18.43 -16.13 -18.19
CA THR A 1 -17.45 -16.38 -17.12
C THR A 1 -16.98 -15.04 -16.62
N ALA A 2 -17.33 -14.66 -15.40
CA ALA A 2 -17.17 -13.31 -14.89
C ALA A 2 -15.69 -12.95 -14.72
N LEU A 3 -15.19 -12.04 -15.56
CA LEU A 3 -13.94 -11.32 -15.34
C LEU A 3 -14.28 -9.89 -14.90
N TYR A 4 -14.92 -9.74 -13.73
CA TYR A 4 -14.77 -8.49 -12.99
C TYR A 4 -13.56 -8.71 -12.08
N CYS A 5 -12.38 -8.75 -12.69
CA CYS A 5 -11.14 -8.61 -11.95
C CYS A 5 -11.23 -7.20 -11.36
N SER A 6 -11.60 -7.14 -10.08
CA SER A 6 -11.78 -5.89 -9.34
C SER A 6 -10.46 -5.14 -9.43
N ALA A 7 -10.35 -4.23 -10.41
CA ALA A 7 -9.16 -3.44 -10.60
C ALA A 7 -8.89 -2.79 -9.23
N PRO A 8 -7.72 -3.03 -8.60
CA PRO A 8 -7.42 -2.44 -7.30
C PRO A 8 -7.57 -0.95 -7.48
N SER A 9 -8.62 -0.41 -6.87
CA SER A 9 -8.97 0.97 -7.09
C SER A 9 -7.86 1.81 -6.46
N PHE A 10 -7.55 2.96 -7.01
CA PHE A 10 -6.60 3.90 -6.42
C PHE A 10 -6.86 4.15 -4.90
N LEU A 11 -8.13 4.03 -4.48
CA LEU A 11 -8.57 4.14 -3.09
C LEU A 11 -8.02 3.03 -2.17
N ASP A 12 -7.77 1.84 -2.71
CA ASP A 12 -7.25 0.68 -1.98
C ASP A 12 -5.79 0.84 -1.64
N LEU A 13 -4.99 1.24 -2.64
CA LEU A 13 -3.61 1.62 -2.43
C LEU A 13 -3.46 2.78 -1.45
N ARG A 14 -4.35 3.78 -1.53
CA ARG A 14 -4.30 4.93 -0.63
C ARG A 14 -4.50 4.51 0.83
N ALA A 15 -5.47 3.64 1.11
CA ALA A 15 -5.71 3.16 2.45
C ALA A 15 -4.59 2.25 2.97
N ALA A 16 -4.07 1.38 2.10
CA ALA A 16 -2.89 0.59 2.41
C ALA A 16 -1.70 1.50 2.78
N PHE A 17 -1.51 2.61 2.07
CA PHE A 17 -0.45 3.56 2.38
C PHE A 17 -0.63 4.21 3.74
N ASP A 18 -1.85 4.60 4.10
CA ASP A 18 -2.13 5.22 5.39
C ASP A 18 -1.80 4.24 6.55
N ILE A 19 -2.23 2.98 6.46
CA ILE A 19 -1.85 1.93 7.42
C ILE A 19 -0.33 1.79 7.53
N VAL A 20 0.35 1.70 6.39
CA VAL A 20 1.81 1.54 6.34
C VAL A 20 2.54 2.74 6.95
N CYS A 21 2.07 3.96 6.68
CA CYS A 21 2.64 5.19 7.23
C CYS A 21 2.52 5.28 8.75
N ASP A 22 1.43 4.75 9.32
CA ASP A 22 1.17 4.79 10.75
C ASP A 22 2.00 3.76 11.54
N HIS A 23 2.36 2.63 10.90
CA HIS A 23 2.98 1.50 11.60
C HIS A 23 4.47 1.33 11.31
N ILE A 24 5.01 1.93 10.24
CA ILE A 24 6.44 1.80 9.91
C ILE A 24 7.24 2.95 10.52
N GLY A 25 8.11 2.59 11.45
CA GLY A 25 9.06 3.50 12.09
C GLY A 25 10.45 3.49 11.47
N ARG A 26 11.45 3.14 12.28
CA ARG A 26 12.88 3.30 11.96
C ARG A 26 13.37 2.40 10.81
N ASP A 27 12.67 1.31 10.53
CA ASP A 27 13.01 0.35 9.48
C ASP A 27 12.52 0.73 8.08
N TRP A 28 12.01 1.96 7.90
CA TRP A 28 11.52 2.45 6.60
C TRP A 28 12.51 2.29 5.44
N ARG A 29 13.82 2.43 5.70
CA ARG A 29 14.88 2.22 4.68
C ARG A 29 14.90 0.81 4.12
N ARG A 30 14.60 -0.19 4.96
CA ARG A 30 14.51 -1.60 4.53
C ARG A 30 13.35 -1.78 3.57
N LEU A 31 12.19 -1.21 3.90
CA LEU A 31 11.02 -1.22 3.01
C LEU A 31 11.32 -0.47 1.71
N ALA A 32 11.90 0.74 1.78
CA ALA A 32 12.21 1.54 0.60
C ALA A 32 13.10 0.78 -0.41
N ARG A 33 14.14 0.09 0.08
CA ARG A 33 14.98 -0.77 -0.77
C ARG A 33 14.21 -1.95 -1.36
N GLN A 34 13.34 -2.58 -0.58
CA GLN A 34 12.51 -3.69 -1.06
C GLN A 34 11.57 -3.22 -2.19
N LEU A 35 11.04 -2.00 -2.07
CA LEU A 35 10.24 -1.31 -3.08
C LEU A 35 11.09 -0.71 -4.23
N LYS A 36 12.37 -1.06 -4.31
CA LYS A 36 13.31 -0.64 -5.37
C LYS A 36 13.52 0.88 -5.46
N VAL A 37 13.35 1.60 -4.35
CA VAL A 37 13.82 2.99 -4.23
C VAL A 37 15.36 2.96 -4.13
N SER A 38 16.05 3.70 -4.99
CA SER A 38 17.52 3.73 -5.01
C SER A 38 18.09 4.37 -3.75
N ASP A 39 19.30 3.97 -3.33
CA ASP A 39 19.94 4.52 -2.13
C ASP A 39 20.12 6.04 -2.22
N THR A 40 20.47 6.59 -3.39
CA THR A 40 20.53 8.05 -3.60
C THR A 40 19.19 8.74 -3.33
N ARG A 41 18.06 8.11 -3.68
CA ARG A 41 16.73 8.66 -3.37
C ARG A 41 16.42 8.50 -1.89
N ILE A 42 16.80 7.38 -1.27
CA ILE A 42 16.64 7.15 0.17
C ILE A 42 17.37 8.23 0.97
N ASP A 43 18.62 8.53 0.62
CA ASP A 43 19.41 9.57 1.27
C ASP A 43 18.73 10.94 1.10
N GLY A 44 18.28 11.27 -0.12
CA GLY A 44 17.55 12.51 -0.38
C GLY A 44 16.21 12.62 0.37
N ILE A 45 15.51 11.50 0.62
CA ILE A 45 14.29 11.45 1.44
C ILE A 45 14.61 11.74 2.90
N GLU A 46 15.70 11.16 3.42
CA GLU A 46 16.15 11.36 4.79
C GLU A 46 16.55 12.81 5.07
N GLU A 47 17.28 13.44 4.14
CA GLU A 47 17.64 14.85 4.20
C GLU A 47 16.42 15.77 4.12
N ARG A 48 15.44 15.43 3.26
CA ARG A 48 14.21 16.22 3.08
C ARG A 48 13.29 16.17 4.31
N TYR A 49 13.21 15.01 4.96
CA TYR A 49 12.30 14.79 6.09
C TYR A 49 13.04 14.35 7.36
N PRO A 50 13.91 15.20 7.93
CA PRO A 50 14.81 14.79 9.02
C PRO A 50 14.06 14.42 10.31
N ARG A 51 12.85 14.93 10.53
CA ARG A 51 12.08 14.72 11.77
C ARG A 51 10.82 13.87 11.62
N SER A 52 10.47 13.43 10.42
CA SER A 52 9.22 12.72 10.17
C SER A 52 9.47 11.39 9.50
N LEU A 53 9.39 10.29 10.26
CA LEU A 53 9.47 8.94 9.71
C LEU A 53 8.27 8.63 8.81
N MET A 54 7.08 9.10 9.21
CA MET A 54 5.85 8.97 8.44
C MET A 54 6.01 9.53 7.02
N GLU A 55 6.56 10.75 6.89
CA GLU A 55 6.76 11.38 5.58
C GLU A 55 7.83 10.67 4.75
N ARG A 56 8.88 10.09 5.38
CA ARG A 56 9.87 9.27 4.67
C ARG A 56 9.26 7.99 4.09
N VAL A 57 8.41 7.32 4.88
CA VAL A 57 7.65 6.14 4.43
C VAL A 57 6.71 6.53 3.28
N ARG A 58 5.92 7.59 3.47
CA ARG A 58 4.96 8.08 2.47
C ARG A 58 5.64 8.45 1.15
N GLU A 59 6.78 9.14 1.20
CA GLU A 59 7.53 9.49 0.00
C GLU A 59 8.12 8.26 -0.69
N SER A 60 8.59 7.27 0.07
CA SER A 60 9.08 6.00 -0.48
C SER A 60 7.98 5.23 -1.22
N LEU A 61 6.77 5.16 -0.63
CA LEU A 61 5.59 4.54 -1.23
C LEU A 61 5.14 5.29 -2.49
N ARG A 62 5.20 6.63 -2.48
CA ARG A 62 4.88 7.47 -3.64
C ARG A 62 5.84 7.20 -4.80
N ILE A 63 7.15 7.16 -4.52
CA ILE A 63 8.17 6.86 -5.53
C ILE A 63 7.94 5.48 -6.15
N TRP A 64 7.65 4.47 -5.31
CA TRP A 64 7.35 3.13 -5.78
C TRP A 64 6.10 3.10 -6.68
N LYS A 65 4.99 3.70 -6.24
CA LYS A 65 3.75 3.80 -7.02
C LYS A 65 3.98 4.47 -8.36
N ASP A 66 4.74 5.57 -8.38
CA ASP A 66 5.01 6.31 -9.61
C ASP A 66 5.93 5.54 -10.57
N ALA A 67 6.80 4.66 -10.05
CA ALA A 67 7.64 3.77 -10.85
C ALA A 67 6.87 2.59 -11.46
N GLU A 68 6.04 1.91 -10.66
CA GLU A 68 5.26 0.73 -11.09
C GLU A 68 3.98 1.10 -11.88
N ARG A 69 3.47 2.34 -11.71
CA ARG A 69 2.26 2.85 -12.36
C ARG A 69 1.06 1.93 -12.13
N GLU A 70 0.53 1.33 -13.20
CA GLU A 70 -0.63 0.42 -13.16
C GLU A 70 -0.32 -0.92 -12.48
N LYS A 71 0.97 -1.27 -12.34
CA LYS A 71 1.40 -2.49 -11.65
C LYS A 71 1.50 -2.32 -10.14
N ALA A 72 1.35 -1.10 -9.63
CA ALA A 72 1.29 -0.85 -8.21
C ALA A 72 -0.03 -1.43 -7.68
N THR A 73 0.03 -2.56 -6.96
CA THR A 73 -1.14 -3.19 -6.35
C THR A 73 -0.93 -3.38 -4.85
N VAL A 74 -2.02 -3.54 -4.11
CA VAL A 74 -1.97 -3.85 -2.67
C VAL A 74 -1.22 -5.16 -2.42
N GLU A 75 -1.42 -6.17 -3.28
CA GLU A 75 -0.72 -7.46 -3.21
C GLU A 75 0.81 -7.31 -3.28
N ARG A 76 1.31 -6.52 -4.23
CA ARG A 76 2.75 -6.24 -4.38
C ARG A 76 3.31 -5.53 -3.14
N LEU A 77 2.53 -4.63 -2.55
CA LEU A 77 2.92 -3.95 -1.31
C LEU A 77 2.99 -4.93 -0.14
N VAL A 78 1.99 -5.81 0.01
CA VAL A 78 1.95 -6.87 1.03
C VAL A 78 3.17 -7.80 0.91
N GLU A 79 3.50 -8.25 -0.30
CA GLU A 79 4.70 -9.07 -0.54
C GLU A 79 5.98 -8.35 -0.10
N ALA A 80 6.10 -7.05 -0.38
CA ALA A 80 7.26 -6.25 0.03
C ALA A 80 7.34 -6.12 1.57
N LEU A 81 6.20 -5.92 2.24
CA LEU A 81 6.11 -5.89 3.71
C LEU A 81 6.55 -7.24 4.32
N ARG A 82 6.06 -8.36 3.77
CA ARG A 82 6.41 -9.72 4.22
C ARG A 82 7.90 -10.01 4.03
N ALA A 83 8.48 -9.62 2.89
CA ALA A 83 9.93 -9.73 2.66
C ALA A 83 10.76 -8.88 3.65
N CYS A 84 10.18 -7.80 4.15
CA CYS A 84 10.77 -6.97 5.20
C CYS A 84 10.48 -7.46 6.63
N GLN A 85 9.84 -8.63 6.80
CA GLN A 85 9.36 -9.17 8.09
C GLN A 85 8.38 -8.24 8.83
N MET A 86 7.74 -7.32 8.10
CA MET A 86 6.71 -6.42 8.62
C MET A 86 5.34 -7.10 8.57
N ASN A 87 5.25 -8.33 9.08
CA ASN A 87 4.10 -9.22 8.89
C ASN A 87 2.81 -8.65 9.48
N LEU A 88 2.88 -8.06 10.68
CA LEU A 88 1.69 -7.45 11.32
C LEU A 88 1.10 -6.32 10.46
N VAL A 89 1.94 -5.51 9.83
CA VAL A 89 1.48 -4.44 8.93
C VAL A 89 0.91 -5.03 7.64
N ALA A 90 1.51 -6.11 7.14
CA ALA A 90 1.00 -6.84 5.98
C ALA A 90 -0.40 -7.42 6.26
N ASP A 91 -0.59 -8.06 7.42
CA ASP A 91 -1.86 -8.63 7.85
C ASP A 91 -2.94 -7.52 7.94
N LEU A 92 -2.62 -6.38 8.56
CA LEU A 92 -3.54 -5.23 8.65
C LEU A 92 -3.95 -4.68 7.27
N VAL A 93 -3.02 -4.60 6.33
CA VAL A 93 -3.29 -4.15 4.96
C VAL A 93 -4.20 -5.13 4.22
N GLU A 94 -3.98 -6.44 4.38
CA GLU A 94 -4.82 -7.49 3.78
C GLU A 94 -6.24 -7.48 4.37
N GLU A 95 -6.37 -7.32 5.69
CA GLU A 95 -7.67 -7.23 6.38
C GLU A 95 -8.49 -6.03 5.89
N GLU A 96 -7.88 -4.83 5.77
CA GLU A 96 -8.56 -3.65 5.24
C GLU A 96 -8.98 -3.85 3.78
N GLN A 97 -8.14 -4.49 2.96
CA GLN A 97 -8.46 -4.80 1.57
C GLN A 97 -9.65 -5.75 1.46
N GLN A 98 -9.70 -6.80 2.29
CA GLN A 98 -10.81 -7.76 2.33
C GLN A 98 -12.11 -7.10 2.82
N ALA A 99 -12.04 -6.31 3.89
CA ALA A 99 -13.20 -5.60 4.42
C ALA A 99 -13.85 -4.68 3.37
N ARG A 100 -13.02 -4.01 2.55
CA ARG A 100 -13.49 -3.16 1.44
C ARG A 100 -14.05 -3.94 0.26
N ALA A 101 -13.51 -5.11 -0.03
CA ALA A 101 -14.06 -6.00 -1.05
C ALA A 101 -15.46 -6.46 -0.63
N SER A 102 -15.63 -6.93 0.61
CA SER A 102 -16.93 -7.36 1.15
C SER A 102 -17.95 -6.22 1.20
N ARG A 103 -17.54 -4.99 1.53
CA ARG A 103 -18.44 -3.83 1.50
C ARG A 103 -18.94 -3.53 0.09
N ARG A 104 -18.04 -3.53 -0.91
CA ARG A 104 -18.42 -3.31 -2.32
C ARG A 104 -19.35 -4.38 -2.84
N GLU A 105 -19.11 -5.64 -2.49
CA GLU A 105 -20.00 -6.75 -2.85
C GLU A 105 -21.39 -6.57 -2.24
N SER A 106 -21.47 -6.17 -0.97
CA SER A 106 -22.73 -5.92 -0.28
C SER A 106 -23.52 -4.76 -0.90
N GLU A 107 -22.84 -3.67 -1.26
CA GLU A 107 -23.44 -2.51 -1.92
C GLU A 107 -23.93 -2.85 -3.34
N ALA A 108 -23.18 -3.64 -4.10
CA ALA A 108 -23.57 -4.11 -5.42
C ALA A 108 -24.80 -5.03 -5.37
N VAL A 109 -24.83 -5.97 -4.41
CA VAL A 109 -25.96 -6.89 -4.21
C VAL A 109 -27.21 -6.12 -3.76
N SER A 110 -27.06 -5.14 -2.86
CA SER A 110 -28.18 -4.29 -2.43
C SER A 110 -28.74 -3.44 -3.57
N SER A 111 -27.88 -2.94 -4.46
CA SER A 111 -28.31 -2.16 -5.63
C SER A 111 -29.04 -3.00 -6.69
N MET A 112 -28.90 -4.33 -6.66
CA MET A 112 -29.55 -5.27 -7.58
C MET A 112 -30.87 -5.85 -7.04
N SER A 113 -31.30 -5.46 -5.83
CA SER A 113 -32.46 -6.03 -5.14
C SER A 113 -33.76 -5.21 -5.33
N TRP A 114 -33.78 -4.23 -6.23
CA TRP A 114 -34.89 -3.28 -6.41
C TRP A 114 -35.36 -3.29 -7.87
N ASP A 115 -35.85 -4.43 -8.35
CA ASP A 115 -36.66 -4.57 -9.56
C ASP A 115 -37.75 -5.63 -9.35
#